data_AF-A0A957I3Z2-F1
#
_entry.id   AF-A0A957I3Z2-F1
#
_cell.length_a   1.000
_cell.length_b   1.000
_cell.length_c   1.000
_cell.angle_alpha   90.00
_cell.angle_beta   90.00
_cell.angle_gamma   90.00
#
_symmetry.space_group_name_H-M   'P 1'
#
loop_
_entity.id
_entity.type
_entity.pdbx_description
1 polymer ?
#
loop_
_entity_poly.entity_id
_entity_poly.type
_entity_poly.pdbx_seq_one_letter_code
_entity_poly.pdbx_strand_id
1 'polypeptide(L)'
;MSRKWLLVVTVIGVFFTLGAAQSSKWYDASRFDVDAVVQSDGSLLVTETVVFNFHGDPFTYVFRELPTDHTDGITGLAATLDGRPLPLGDQPGQVEISGRNPVRVTWHFEPTSDTSRTFVLTYTMLGLVRQEGEQDAVIWQPLPDSYEYGIGSSTVHVHYPSRAALIGQPGLMMGNAGINATPGLVTFTQQNLAPNTPLVIDLRFPGGSLVSNPPAWQGQRAARQATAPYWIAASLTLLFVGIAAIVTLSANHRQPTPRADALLYEPPSPLPPALVNVIVNLGAKPTWDAALAAIFQLARRGVLTIEEESQRKWYRSRDFVINLVQEPTDLLPHEQQLLALIFMDRKGLQRSVMLSDLSQRVSSRRWEVFSDTLYGEVEAAGFLEASRQQARRRWLATGFILILVGLVLVVPAILLLYDNYGLWPLLFAGSVVIVGFVALIIVGTIYPLSRQGLALAAQWRGFGDYLKRVVRDKAGPTRGDIFDHYLPYAASFGILASWARYFQKKGWTKLPPWFHALTTVPNDGMAAFVAMAAASSASGGSAAGAAGGAAAAGAAGGGASGAG
;
A
#
# COMPACT_ATOMS: atom_id res chain seq x y z
N MET A 1 -11.88 -33.65 3.17
CA MET A 1 -12.24 -33.14 1.82
C MET A 1 -12.16 -31.62 1.85
N SER A 2 -11.60 -30.84 0.93
CA SER A 2 -10.53 -30.99 -0.07
C SER A 2 -10.51 -29.65 -0.84
N ARG A 3 -9.39 -28.91 -0.79
CA ARG A 3 -8.85 -28.00 -1.82
C ARG A 3 -9.82 -27.06 -2.58
N LYS A 4 -9.62 -25.73 -2.47
CA LYS A 4 -9.32 -24.76 -3.57
C LYS A 4 -9.62 -23.31 -3.13
N TRP A 5 -9.15 -22.34 -3.92
CA TRP A 5 -9.11 -20.86 -3.77
C TRP A 5 -7.83 -20.35 -3.08
N LEU A 6 -6.73 -19.99 -3.74
CA LEU A 6 -6.40 -19.40 -5.06
C LEU A 6 -6.69 -17.88 -5.20
N LEU A 7 -5.64 -17.11 -4.86
CA LEU A 7 -5.01 -15.97 -5.56
C LEU A 7 -5.87 -14.90 -6.31
N VAL A 8 -5.82 -13.68 -5.77
CA VAL A 8 -5.58 -12.33 -6.37
C VAL A 8 -5.78 -12.15 -7.90
N VAL A 9 -6.53 -11.10 -8.30
CA VAL A 9 -6.08 -9.96 -9.15
C VAL A 9 -7.27 -9.04 -9.54
N THR A 10 -7.02 -7.74 -9.39
CA THR A 10 -7.76 -6.56 -9.87
C THR A 10 -7.88 -6.49 -11.41
N VAL A 11 -9.08 -6.27 -11.97
CA VAL A 11 -9.29 -5.66 -13.30
C VAL A 11 -10.57 -4.78 -13.30
N ILE A 12 -10.32 -3.47 -13.42
CA ILE A 12 -10.98 -2.37 -14.16
C ILE A 12 -12.43 -2.60 -14.66
N GLY A 13 -13.28 -1.62 -14.35
CA GLY A 13 -14.67 -1.55 -14.77
C GLY A 13 -14.91 -1.14 -16.23
N VAL A 14 -16.08 -1.58 -16.70
CA VAL A 14 -16.83 -1.00 -17.81
C VAL A 14 -18.32 -1.12 -17.47
N PHE A 15 -18.98 0.04 -17.46
CA PHE A 15 -20.41 0.32 -17.63
C PHE A 15 -21.41 -0.86 -17.61
N PHE A 16 -22.21 -0.90 -16.54
CA PHE A 16 -23.59 -1.34 -16.60
C PHE A 16 -24.47 -0.28 -15.91
N THR A 17 -25.10 0.59 -16.69
CA THR A 17 -26.32 1.28 -16.25
C THR A 17 -27.49 0.31 -16.47
N LEU A 18 -27.61 -0.69 -15.58
CA LEU A 18 -28.89 -1.36 -15.38
C LEU A 18 -29.81 -0.34 -14.72
N GLY A 19 -30.96 -0.06 -15.33
CA GLY A 19 -31.98 0.76 -14.72
C GLY A 19 -32.28 0.22 -13.33
N ALA A 20 -32.01 1.03 -12.30
CA ALA A 20 -32.51 0.76 -10.97
C ALA A 20 -34.03 0.82 -11.08
N ALA A 21 -34.68 -0.35 -11.10
CA ALA A 21 -36.05 -0.41 -10.67
C ALA A 21 -36.05 0.16 -9.25
N GLN A 22 -36.70 1.31 -9.04
CA GLN A 22 -36.99 1.76 -7.69
C GLN A 22 -37.74 0.61 -7.01
N SER A 23 -37.19 0.09 -5.92
CA SER A 23 -37.93 -0.84 -5.06
C SER A 23 -39.23 -0.17 -4.66
N SER A 24 -40.38 -0.69 -5.11
CA SER A 24 -41.70 -0.23 -4.71
C SER A 24 -42.08 -0.67 -3.30
N LYS A 25 -41.25 -1.49 -2.65
CA LYS A 25 -41.44 -1.93 -1.26
C LYS A 25 -40.54 -1.24 -0.25
N TRP A 26 -41.10 -0.94 0.91
CA TRP A 26 -40.42 -0.41 2.09
C TRP A 26 -41.14 -0.89 3.35
N TYR A 27 -40.48 -0.77 4.50
CA TYR A 27 -41.04 -1.17 5.79
C TYR A 27 -40.50 -0.28 6.91
N ASP A 28 -41.28 -0.19 7.99
CA ASP A 28 -40.94 0.53 9.22
C ASP A 28 -41.31 -0.32 10.44
N ALA A 29 -40.67 -0.05 11.58
CA ALA A 29 -41.08 -0.64 12.84
C ALA A 29 -41.96 0.35 13.60
N SER A 30 -43.25 0.04 13.79
CA SER A 30 -44.11 0.87 14.64
C SER A 30 -43.60 0.88 16.09
N ARG A 31 -43.14 -0.28 16.57
CA ARG A 31 -42.47 -0.42 17.87
C ARG A 31 -41.35 -1.46 17.85
N PHE A 32 -40.35 -1.25 18.69
CA PHE A 32 -39.32 -2.22 19.03
C PHE A 32 -39.09 -2.18 20.55
N ASP A 33 -39.72 -3.10 21.27
CA ASP A 33 -39.63 -3.18 22.72
C ASP A 33 -38.69 -4.31 23.15
N VAL A 34 -37.99 -4.11 24.26
CA VAL A 34 -37.02 -5.08 24.79
C VAL A 34 -37.26 -5.24 26.29
N ASP A 35 -37.58 -6.46 26.72
CA ASP A 35 -37.65 -6.82 28.14
C ASP A 35 -36.46 -7.70 28.48
N ALA A 36 -35.63 -7.27 29.43
CA ALA A 36 -34.41 -7.97 29.82
C ALA A 36 -34.38 -8.22 31.32
N VAL A 37 -34.18 -9.47 31.72
CA VAL A 37 -34.15 -9.90 33.12
C VAL A 37 -32.76 -10.42 33.46
N VAL A 38 -32.04 -9.67 34.31
CA VAL A 38 -30.73 -10.08 34.84
C VAL A 38 -30.92 -11.25 35.80
N GLN A 39 -30.34 -12.40 35.43
CA GLN A 39 -30.39 -13.64 36.18
C GLN A 39 -29.37 -13.66 37.33
N SER A 40 -29.49 -14.64 38.23
CA SER A 40 -28.61 -14.79 39.38
C SER A 40 -27.14 -15.09 39.02
N ASP A 41 -26.90 -15.64 37.83
CA ASP A 41 -25.58 -15.93 37.27
C ASP A 41 -25.01 -14.79 36.42
N GLY A 42 -25.73 -13.66 36.31
CA GLY A 42 -25.34 -12.51 35.50
C GLY A 42 -25.61 -12.64 34.00
N SER A 43 -26.26 -13.72 33.56
CA SER A 43 -26.85 -13.78 32.23
C SER A 43 -28.10 -12.90 32.15
N LEU A 44 -28.50 -12.49 30.95
CA LEU A 44 -29.75 -11.77 30.73
C LEU A 44 -30.68 -12.62 29.88
N LEU A 45 -31.87 -12.92 30.41
CA LEU A 45 -32.98 -13.41 29.62
C LEU A 45 -33.62 -12.22 28.92
N VAL A 46 -33.56 -12.19 27.59
CA VAL A 46 -34.02 -11.07 26.77
C VAL A 46 -35.20 -11.53 25.92
N THR A 47 -36.24 -10.71 25.86
CA THR A 47 -37.36 -10.82 24.95
C THR A 47 -37.48 -9.53 24.14
N GLU A 48 -37.19 -9.60 22.84
CA GLU A 48 -37.40 -8.51 21.88
C GLU A 48 -38.77 -8.69 21.21
N THR A 49 -39.57 -7.62 21.14
CA THR A 49 -40.86 -7.59 20.41
C THR A 49 -40.85 -6.46 19.40
N VAL A 50 -40.94 -6.81 18.12
CA VAL A 50 -40.89 -5.85 17.01
C VAL A 50 -42.17 -5.96 16.18
N VAL A 51 -42.77 -4.83 15.83
CA VAL A 51 -43.95 -4.80 14.96
C VAL A 51 -43.60 -4.07 13.69
N PHE A 52 -43.33 -4.82 12.62
CA PHE A 52 -43.02 -4.29 11.31
C PHE A 52 -44.29 -4.04 10.51
N ASN A 53 -44.34 -2.88 9.84
CA ASN A 53 -45.33 -2.52 8.85
C ASN A 53 -44.69 -2.66 7.47
N PHE A 54 -45.21 -3.56 6.65
CA PHE A 54 -44.73 -3.77 5.27
C PHE A 54 -45.60 -2.99 4.30
N HIS A 55 -44.99 -2.37 3.28
CA HIS A 55 -45.69 -1.60 2.25
C HIS A 55 -45.16 -1.97 0.87
N GLY A 56 -46.05 -2.06 -0.12
CA GLY A 56 -45.71 -2.35 -1.52
C GLY A 56 -45.49 -3.84 -1.81
N ASP A 57 -44.48 -4.16 -2.61
CA ASP A 57 -44.19 -5.53 -3.04
C ASP A 57 -43.95 -6.48 -1.84
N PRO A 58 -44.23 -7.80 -2.00
CA PRO A 58 -44.15 -8.74 -0.89
C PRO A 58 -42.75 -8.88 -0.28
N PHE A 59 -42.72 -9.02 1.04
CA PHE A 59 -41.58 -9.47 1.83
C PHE A 59 -41.74 -10.94 2.18
N THR A 60 -40.63 -11.68 2.22
CA THR A 60 -40.63 -13.10 2.58
C THR A 60 -39.76 -13.40 3.80
N TYR A 61 -38.92 -12.45 4.23
CA TYR A 61 -38.15 -12.62 5.45
C TYR A 61 -37.86 -11.29 6.17
N VAL A 62 -37.59 -11.40 7.47
CA VAL A 62 -36.89 -10.38 8.27
C VAL A 62 -35.75 -11.06 9.03
N PHE A 63 -34.68 -10.32 9.31
CA PHE A 63 -33.55 -10.83 10.08
C PHE A 63 -33.11 -9.88 11.18
N ARG A 64 -32.53 -10.47 12.24
CA ARG A 64 -31.91 -9.82 13.39
C ARG A 64 -30.55 -10.43 13.63
N GLU A 65 -29.49 -9.63 13.62
CA GLU A 65 -28.16 -10.05 14.04
C GLU A 65 -27.89 -9.61 15.48
N LEU A 66 -27.47 -10.55 16.32
CA LEU A 66 -27.12 -10.35 17.72
C LEU A 66 -25.59 -10.41 17.86
N PRO A 67 -24.90 -9.27 18.05
CA PRO A 67 -23.47 -9.28 18.38
C PRO A 67 -23.21 -10.06 19.66
N THR A 68 -22.15 -10.85 19.67
CA THR A 68 -21.70 -11.59 20.87
C THR A 68 -20.34 -11.09 21.36
N ASP A 69 -19.87 -9.95 20.83
CA ASP A 69 -18.70 -9.24 21.33
C ASP A 69 -18.92 -8.85 22.80
N HIS A 70 -17.91 -9.10 23.64
CA HIS A 70 -17.98 -8.83 25.09
C HIS A 70 -19.12 -9.59 25.80
N THR A 71 -19.43 -10.80 25.30
CA THR A 71 -20.33 -11.76 25.94
C THR A 71 -19.68 -13.14 25.93
N ASP A 72 -20.22 -14.07 26.71
CA ASP A 72 -19.82 -15.49 26.68
C ASP A 72 -20.70 -16.31 25.70
N GLY A 73 -21.49 -15.62 24.86
CA GLY A 73 -22.35 -16.22 23.84
C GLY A 73 -23.85 -16.07 24.13
N ILE A 74 -24.65 -16.72 23.29
CA ILE A 74 -26.11 -16.69 23.36
C ILE A 74 -26.65 -18.12 23.36
N THR A 75 -27.69 -18.38 24.15
CA THR A 75 -28.37 -19.68 24.25
C THR A 75 -29.89 -19.50 24.31
N GLY A 76 -30.65 -20.60 24.19
CA GLY A 76 -32.10 -20.56 24.42
C GLY A 76 -32.89 -19.75 23.39
N LEU A 77 -32.37 -19.58 22.16
CA LEU A 77 -33.02 -18.82 21.10
C LEU A 77 -34.36 -19.46 20.71
N ALA A 78 -35.43 -18.68 20.82
CA ALA A 78 -36.78 -19.04 20.40
C ALA A 78 -37.43 -17.84 19.69
N ALA A 79 -38.09 -18.10 18.56
CA ALA A 79 -38.69 -17.07 17.74
C ALA A 79 -40.18 -17.35 17.52
N THR A 80 -41.00 -16.30 17.53
CA THR A 80 -42.42 -16.39 17.19
C THR A 80 -42.79 -15.34 16.14
N LEU A 81 -43.81 -15.66 15.35
CA LEU A 81 -44.46 -14.76 14.40
C LEU A 81 -45.96 -14.74 14.70
N ASP A 82 -46.52 -13.56 14.95
CA ASP A 82 -47.92 -13.35 15.31
C ASP A 82 -48.39 -14.28 16.44
N GLY A 83 -47.53 -14.48 17.44
CA GLY A 83 -47.77 -15.32 18.62
C GLY A 83 -47.61 -16.83 18.39
N ARG A 84 -47.25 -17.27 17.18
CA ARG A 84 -47.00 -18.69 16.87
C ARG A 84 -45.51 -19.00 16.91
N PRO A 85 -45.05 -20.02 17.67
CA PRO A 85 -43.65 -20.41 17.68
C PRO A 85 -43.24 -20.98 16.33
N LEU A 86 -42.07 -20.59 15.84
CA LEU A 86 -41.52 -21.08 14.59
C LEU A 86 -40.52 -22.24 14.85
N PRO A 87 -40.66 -23.38 14.16
CA PRO A 87 -39.64 -24.42 14.19
C PRO A 87 -38.38 -23.99 13.42
N LEU A 88 -37.25 -24.64 13.69
CA LEU A 88 -35.99 -24.36 13.00
C LEU A 88 -36.06 -24.81 11.52
N GLY A 89 -35.57 -23.94 10.62
CA GLY A 89 -35.41 -24.21 9.19
C GLY A 89 -35.46 -22.94 8.34
N ASP A 90 -35.36 -23.10 7.03
CA ASP A 90 -35.23 -22.03 6.04
C ASP A 90 -36.45 -21.88 5.11
N GLN A 91 -37.56 -22.55 5.44
CA GLN A 91 -38.80 -22.50 4.67
C GLN A 91 -39.81 -21.50 5.29
N PRO A 92 -40.82 -21.04 4.53
CA PRO A 92 -41.89 -20.22 5.07
C PRO A 92 -42.53 -20.85 6.33
N GLY A 93 -42.70 -20.04 7.38
CA GLY A 93 -43.17 -20.50 8.68
C GLY A 93 -42.09 -21.14 9.55
N GLN A 94 -40.81 -20.90 9.28
CA GLN A 94 -39.66 -21.40 10.04
C GLN A 94 -38.70 -20.26 10.42
N VAL A 95 -37.80 -20.55 11.36
CA VAL A 95 -36.72 -19.64 11.76
C VAL A 95 -35.35 -20.26 11.50
N GLU A 96 -34.49 -19.52 10.82
CA GLU A 96 -33.11 -19.90 10.56
C GLU A 96 -32.20 -19.20 11.58
N ILE A 97 -31.29 -19.96 12.20
CA ILE A 97 -30.27 -19.42 13.11
C ILE A 97 -28.90 -19.80 12.55
N SER A 98 -28.07 -18.81 12.24
CA SER A 98 -26.74 -19.01 11.66
C SER A 98 -25.72 -18.03 12.24
N GLY A 99 -24.43 -18.28 11.98
CA GLY A 99 -23.34 -17.45 12.52
C GLY A 99 -22.96 -17.77 13.97
N ARG A 100 -21.97 -17.04 14.47
CA ARG A 100 -21.41 -17.19 15.83
C ARG A 100 -21.18 -15.84 16.49
N ASN A 101 -20.69 -14.89 15.71
CA ASN A 101 -20.59 -13.48 16.08
C ASN A 101 -20.59 -12.63 14.79
N PRO A 102 -21.70 -11.92 14.48
CA PRO A 102 -22.97 -11.98 15.21
C PRO A 102 -23.68 -13.33 15.00
N VAL A 103 -24.64 -13.64 15.87
CA VAL A 103 -25.64 -14.69 15.64
C VAL A 103 -26.78 -14.08 14.84
N ARG A 104 -27.06 -14.59 13.64
CA ARG A 104 -28.14 -14.11 12.78
C ARG A 104 -29.38 -15.00 12.97
N VAL A 105 -30.51 -14.36 13.21
CA VAL A 105 -31.84 -14.98 13.28
C VAL A 105 -32.68 -14.45 12.13
N THR A 106 -33.15 -15.32 11.25
CA THR A 106 -33.98 -14.97 10.09
C THR A 106 -35.34 -15.63 10.22
N TRP A 107 -36.41 -14.85 10.26
CA TRP A 107 -37.78 -15.33 10.16
C TRP A 107 -38.16 -15.46 8.70
N HIS A 108 -38.51 -16.66 8.25
CA HIS A 108 -39.03 -16.92 6.92
C HIS A 108 -40.55 -17.02 6.98
N PHE A 109 -41.27 -16.29 6.14
CA PHE A 109 -42.73 -16.25 6.13
C PHE A 109 -43.30 -16.16 4.71
N GLU A 110 -44.58 -16.49 4.60
CA GLU A 110 -45.32 -16.39 3.33
C GLU A 110 -45.30 -14.95 2.81
N PRO A 111 -45.20 -14.73 1.48
CA PRO A 111 -45.17 -13.39 0.88
C PRO A 111 -46.21 -12.45 1.50
N THR A 112 -45.73 -11.39 2.14
CA THR A 112 -46.54 -10.46 2.95
C THR A 112 -46.36 -9.02 2.44
N SER A 113 -47.47 -8.35 2.14
CA SER A 113 -47.55 -6.95 1.67
C SER A 113 -48.58 -6.16 2.46
N ASP A 114 -48.40 -4.85 2.57
CA ASP A 114 -49.39 -3.87 3.04
C ASP A 114 -50.08 -4.26 4.37
N THR A 115 -49.30 -4.80 5.32
CA THR A 115 -49.81 -5.28 6.60
C THR A 115 -48.74 -5.23 7.69
N SER A 116 -49.20 -5.28 8.94
CA SER A 116 -48.33 -5.33 10.12
C SER A 116 -48.18 -6.76 10.60
N ARG A 117 -46.96 -7.13 11.00
CA ARG A 117 -46.63 -8.44 11.60
C ARG A 117 -45.85 -8.25 12.89
N THR A 118 -46.10 -9.11 13.87
CA THR A 118 -45.40 -9.07 15.17
C THR A 118 -44.37 -10.19 15.24
N PHE A 119 -43.11 -9.82 15.42
CA PHE A 119 -41.98 -10.72 15.57
C PHE A 119 -41.52 -10.67 17.03
N VAL A 120 -41.34 -11.84 17.64
CA VAL A 120 -40.79 -11.94 19.01
C VAL A 120 -39.58 -12.85 19.00
N LEU A 121 -38.50 -12.39 19.62
CA LEU A 121 -37.28 -13.16 19.83
C LEU A 121 -37.00 -13.28 21.33
N THR A 122 -36.82 -14.50 21.83
CA THR A 122 -36.39 -14.75 23.22
C THR A 122 -35.06 -15.48 23.22
N TYR A 123 -34.12 -15.04 24.06
CA TYR A 123 -32.80 -15.65 24.19
C TYR A 123 -32.13 -15.31 25.52
N THR A 124 -31.13 -16.10 25.90
CA THR A 124 -30.28 -15.83 27.06
C THR A 124 -28.90 -15.39 26.60
N MET A 125 -28.50 -14.16 26.93
CA MET A 125 -27.18 -13.61 26.67
C MET A 125 -26.27 -13.88 27.88
N LEU A 126 -25.18 -14.63 27.65
CA LEU A 126 -24.26 -15.06 28.69
C LEU A 126 -23.14 -14.04 28.89
N GLY A 127 -22.67 -13.86 30.12
CA GLY A 127 -21.48 -13.06 30.41
C GLY A 127 -21.57 -11.58 30.04
N LEU A 128 -22.79 -11.01 30.00
CA LEU A 128 -23.02 -9.60 29.70
C LEU A 128 -22.73 -8.70 30.90
N VAL A 129 -23.06 -9.16 32.11
CA VAL A 129 -22.65 -8.47 33.34
C VAL A 129 -21.13 -8.61 33.46
N ARG A 130 -20.44 -7.48 33.47
CA ARG A 130 -18.97 -7.42 33.55
C ARG A 130 -18.53 -6.77 34.85
N GLN A 131 -17.35 -7.15 35.33
CA GLN A 131 -16.74 -6.51 36.50
C GLN A 131 -15.80 -5.39 36.06
N GLU A 132 -16.01 -4.19 36.59
CA GLU A 132 -15.17 -3.00 36.38
C GLU A 132 -14.72 -2.44 37.73
N GLY A 133 -13.50 -2.79 38.15
CA GLY A 133 -13.00 -2.45 39.48
C GLY A 133 -13.85 -3.10 40.57
N GLU A 134 -14.40 -2.28 41.47
CA GLU A 134 -15.26 -2.72 42.58
C GLU A 134 -16.77 -2.67 42.21
N GLN A 135 -17.11 -2.69 40.92
CA GLN A 135 -18.48 -2.58 40.43
C GLN A 135 -18.83 -3.68 39.43
N ASP A 136 -20.07 -4.16 39.49
CA ASP A 136 -20.69 -4.93 38.42
C ASP A 136 -21.40 -3.96 37.47
N ALA A 137 -21.27 -4.16 36.16
CA ALA A 137 -21.84 -3.28 35.15
C ALA A 137 -22.63 -4.05 34.10
N VAL A 138 -23.83 -3.54 33.76
CA VAL A 138 -24.60 -3.95 32.58
C VAL A 138 -24.46 -2.82 31.56
N ILE A 139 -23.60 -3.05 30.57
CA ILE A 139 -23.36 -2.11 29.48
C ILE A 139 -23.67 -2.83 28.18
N TRP A 140 -24.80 -2.44 27.58
CA TRP A 140 -25.43 -3.21 26.53
C TRP A 140 -26.20 -2.32 25.56
N GLN A 141 -26.26 -2.74 24.31
CA GLN A 141 -27.07 -2.12 23.28
C GLN A 141 -28.30 -3.00 23.00
N PRO A 142 -29.48 -2.69 23.57
CA PRO A 142 -30.70 -3.48 23.37
C PRO A 142 -31.27 -3.42 21.94
N LEU A 143 -31.02 -2.33 21.21
CA LEU A 143 -31.52 -2.17 19.83
C LEU A 143 -30.46 -2.55 18.79
N PRO A 144 -30.84 -2.85 17.52
CA PRO A 144 -29.87 -3.17 16.48
C PRO A 144 -28.87 -2.03 16.22
N ASP A 145 -27.61 -2.38 15.97
CA ASP A 145 -26.53 -1.41 15.71
C ASP A 145 -26.59 -0.84 14.29
N SER A 146 -27.06 -1.66 13.34
CA SER A 146 -27.24 -1.29 11.94
C SER A 146 -28.63 -1.69 11.45
N TYR A 147 -29.42 -0.77 10.93
CA TYR A 147 -30.75 -1.00 10.38
C TYR A 147 -31.18 0.16 9.46
N GLU A 148 -31.95 -0.15 8.42
CA GLU A 148 -32.34 0.82 7.37
C GLU A 148 -33.75 1.42 7.55
N TYR A 149 -34.48 0.98 8.57
CA TYR A 149 -35.87 1.36 8.83
C TYR A 149 -36.01 2.34 10.02
N GLY A 150 -37.09 3.12 10.07
CA GLY A 150 -37.42 3.93 11.25
C GLY A 150 -38.08 3.09 12.34
N ILE A 151 -37.89 3.47 13.61
CA ILE A 151 -38.63 2.89 14.75
C ILE A 151 -39.51 3.98 15.37
N GLY A 152 -40.82 3.79 15.35
CA GLY A 152 -41.80 4.75 15.89
C GLY A 152 -41.65 4.96 17.40
N SER A 153 -41.57 3.88 18.16
CA SER A 153 -41.27 3.93 19.60
C SER A 153 -40.51 2.70 20.09
N SER A 154 -39.71 2.88 21.13
CA SER A 154 -39.03 1.78 21.81
C SER A 154 -39.11 1.96 23.32
N THR A 155 -39.52 0.89 24.01
CA THR A 155 -39.43 0.77 25.46
C THR A 155 -38.50 -0.38 25.83
N VAL A 156 -37.45 -0.08 26.58
CA VAL A 156 -36.51 -1.08 27.12
C VAL A 156 -36.70 -1.18 28.63
N HIS A 157 -37.05 -2.37 29.10
CA HIS A 157 -37.13 -2.72 30.51
C HIS A 157 -35.92 -3.56 30.90
N VAL A 158 -35.22 -3.16 31.97
CA VAL A 158 -34.14 -3.94 32.56
C VAL A 158 -34.48 -4.25 34.00
N HIS A 159 -34.89 -5.50 34.23
CA HIS A 159 -35.19 -6.04 35.55
C HIS A 159 -33.92 -6.61 36.17
N TYR A 160 -33.68 -6.26 37.43
CA TYR A 160 -32.53 -6.75 38.19
C TYR A 160 -32.96 -7.24 39.57
N PRO A 161 -32.25 -8.22 40.15
CA PRO A 161 -32.69 -8.86 41.39
C PRO A 161 -32.68 -7.87 42.56
N SER A 162 -33.61 -8.02 43.50
CA SER A 162 -33.76 -7.13 44.67
C SER A 162 -32.53 -7.10 45.60
N ARG A 163 -31.64 -8.10 45.51
CA ARG A 163 -30.36 -8.13 46.21
C ARG A 163 -29.33 -7.11 45.67
N ALA A 164 -29.56 -6.60 44.45
CA ALA A 164 -28.70 -5.63 43.81
C ALA A 164 -29.35 -4.24 43.85
N ALA A 165 -28.54 -3.23 44.19
CA ALA A 165 -28.96 -1.83 44.19
C ALA A 165 -28.12 -1.07 43.18
N LEU A 166 -28.73 -0.15 42.44
CA LEU A 166 -28.00 0.71 41.50
C LEU A 166 -27.05 1.63 42.27
N ILE A 167 -25.83 1.78 41.75
CA ILE A 167 -24.89 2.83 42.15
C ILE A 167 -25.11 4.02 41.23
N GLY A 168 -25.54 5.13 41.82
CA GLY A 168 -25.82 6.35 41.06
C GLY A 168 -27.08 6.24 40.20
N GLN A 169 -27.23 7.18 39.26
CA GLN A 169 -28.33 7.19 38.32
C GLN A 169 -28.00 6.29 37.11
N PRO A 170 -28.97 5.53 36.57
CA PRO A 170 -28.81 4.85 35.29
C PRO A 170 -28.37 5.82 34.19
N GLY A 171 -27.39 5.40 33.40
CA GLY A 171 -26.80 6.21 32.34
C GLY A 171 -27.04 5.66 30.95
N LEU A 172 -26.69 6.47 29.97
CA LEU A 172 -26.52 6.08 28.57
C LEU A 172 -25.08 6.37 28.18
N MET A 173 -24.36 5.39 27.63
CA MET A 173 -23.05 5.63 27.04
C MET A 173 -23.17 6.28 25.65
N MET A 174 -24.21 5.90 24.90
CA MET A 174 -24.53 6.45 23.59
C MET A 174 -26.05 6.46 23.39
N GLY A 175 -26.56 7.42 22.61
CA GLY A 175 -27.99 7.57 22.36
C GLY A 175 -28.68 8.53 23.32
N ASN A 176 -30.01 8.59 23.21
CA ASN A 176 -30.85 9.43 24.05
C ASN A 176 -32.18 8.72 24.34
N ALA A 177 -32.56 8.61 25.61
CA ALA A 177 -33.83 8.02 26.02
C ALA A 177 -34.31 8.68 27.32
N GLY A 178 -35.63 8.73 27.51
CA GLY A 178 -36.23 9.03 28.80
C GLY A 178 -35.97 7.86 29.76
N ILE A 179 -35.39 8.16 30.93
CA ILE A 179 -35.01 7.15 31.93
C ILE A 179 -35.94 7.26 33.14
N ASN A 180 -36.55 6.15 33.53
CA ASN A 180 -37.28 6.02 34.78
C ASN A 180 -36.74 4.82 35.56
N ALA A 181 -36.32 5.04 36.80
CA ALA A 181 -35.71 4.02 37.63
C ALA A 181 -36.52 3.83 38.91
N THR A 182 -36.91 2.57 39.15
CA THR A 182 -37.55 2.12 40.39
C THR A 182 -36.76 0.94 40.96
N PRO A 183 -36.85 0.64 42.25
CA PRO A 183 -36.16 -0.52 42.81
C PRO A 183 -36.51 -1.81 42.04
N GLY A 184 -35.49 -2.43 41.41
CA GLY A 184 -35.62 -3.67 40.65
C GLY A 184 -35.91 -3.50 39.15
N LEU A 185 -36.18 -2.28 38.66
CA LEU A 185 -36.51 -2.02 37.26
C LEU A 185 -36.03 -0.63 36.79
N VAL A 186 -35.25 -0.62 35.70
CA VAL A 186 -34.99 0.59 34.91
C VAL A 186 -35.74 0.51 33.60
N THR A 187 -36.43 1.60 33.23
CA THR A 187 -37.14 1.74 31.96
C THR A 187 -36.51 2.86 31.14
N PHE A 188 -36.17 2.56 29.88
CA PHE A 188 -35.71 3.52 28.89
C PHE A 188 -36.77 3.66 27.80
N THR A 189 -37.12 4.88 27.43
CA THR A 189 -38.16 5.17 26.42
C THR A 189 -37.65 6.13 25.37
N GLN A 190 -37.89 5.83 24.10
CA GLN A 190 -37.52 6.69 22.98
C GLN A 190 -38.59 6.66 21.89
N GLN A 191 -38.75 7.76 21.15
CA GLN A 191 -39.71 7.91 20.07
C GLN A 191 -39.01 8.43 18.80
N ASN A 192 -39.57 8.11 17.64
CA ASN A 192 -39.12 8.57 16.32
C ASN A 192 -37.62 8.33 16.07
N LEU A 193 -37.16 7.09 16.28
CA LEU A 193 -35.76 6.73 16.07
C LEU A 193 -35.48 6.64 14.56
N ALA A 194 -34.49 7.42 14.11
CA ALA A 194 -33.97 7.32 12.76
C ALA A 194 -33.18 6.01 12.58
N PRO A 195 -33.01 5.53 11.34
CA PRO A 195 -32.12 4.41 11.03
C PRO A 195 -30.75 4.56 11.71
N ASN A 196 -30.20 3.46 12.23
CA ASN A 196 -28.91 3.42 12.94
C ASN A 196 -28.80 4.34 14.17
N THR A 197 -29.91 4.66 14.85
CA THR A 197 -29.85 5.39 16.13
C THR A 197 -29.34 4.46 17.24
N PRO A 198 -28.16 4.73 17.85
CA PRO A 198 -27.63 3.88 18.91
C PRO A 198 -28.37 4.12 20.23
N LEU A 199 -28.48 3.08 21.05
CA LEU A 199 -28.93 3.17 22.43
C LEU A 199 -28.06 2.21 23.26
N VAL A 200 -27.03 2.72 23.94
CA VAL A 200 -26.16 1.92 24.81
C VAL A 200 -26.45 2.31 26.25
N ILE A 201 -27.05 1.41 27.01
CA ILE A 201 -27.37 1.63 28.42
C ILE A 201 -26.14 1.35 29.30
N ASP A 202 -26.04 2.03 30.43
CA ASP A 202 -25.03 1.77 31.47
C ASP A 202 -25.71 1.73 32.85
N LEU A 203 -25.75 0.52 33.43
CA LEU A 203 -26.22 0.30 34.80
C LEU A 203 -25.06 -0.20 35.66
N ARG A 204 -24.82 0.46 36.80
CA ARG A 204 -23.75 0.13 37.74
C ARG A 204 -24.32 -0.40 39.04
N PHE A 205 -23.66 -1.41 39.60
CA PHE A 205 -24.02 -2.06 40.84
C PHE A 205 -22.76 -2.33 41.69
N PRO A 206 -22.87 -2.53 43.01
CA PRO A 206 -21.74 -2.94 43.84
C PRO A 206 -21.13 -4.24 43.32
N GLY A 207 -19.80 -4.35 43.33
CA GLY A 207 -19.11 -5.57 42.91
C GLY A 207 -19.58 -6.78 43.70
N GLY A 208 -19.85 -7.89 43.01
CA GLY A 208 -20.35 -9.11 43.64
C GLY A 208 -21.88 -9.16 43.81
N SER A 209 -22.60 -8.06 43.56
CA SER A 209 -24.05 -7.99 43.75
C SER A 209 -24.84 -8.66 42.62
N LEU A 210 -24.28 -8.73 41.42
CA LEU A 210 -24.83 -9.45 40.28
C LEU A 210 -24.01 -10.71 39.99
N VAL A 211 -22.68 -10.59 39.88
CA VAL A 211 -21.77 -11.70 39.55
C VAL A 211 -20.62 -11.81 40.53
N SER A 212 -20.24 -13.04 40.91
CA SER A 212 -19.13 -13.29 41.83
C SER A 212 -17.76 -13.30 41.16
N ASN A 213 -17.71 -13.63 39.87
CA ASN A 213 -16.49 -13.69 39.07
C ASN A 213 -16.75 -12.98 37.73
N PRO A 214 -15.70 -12.44 37.09
CA PRO A 214 -15.86 -11.83 35.78
C PRO A 214 -16.21 -12.91 34.73
N PRO A 215 -16.98 -12.56 33.69
CA PRO A 215 -17.26 -13.44 32.56
C PRO A 215 -15.99 -13.98 31.88
N ALA A 216 -16.14 -15.10 31.18
CA ALA A 216 -15.01 -15.84 30.60
C ALA A 216 -14.25 -15.00 29.57
N TRP A 217 -14.94 -14.17 28.77
CA TRP A 217 -14.31 -13.25 27.83
C TRP A 217 -13.41 -12.21 28.53
N GLN A 218 -13.77 -11.73 29.74
CA GLN A 218 -12.92 -10.83 30.52
C GLN A 218 -11.67 -11.57 31.01
N GLY A 219 -11.82 -12.81 31.48
CA GLY A 219 -10.70 -13.67 31.87
C GLY A 219 -9.74 -13.94 30.72
N GLN A 220 -10.25 -14.27 29.53
CA GLN A 220 -9.44 -14.48 28.33
C GLN A 220 -8.72 -13.20 27.90
N ARG A 221 -9.40 -12.04 27.94
CA ARG A 221 -8.77 -10.74 27.64
C ARG A 221 -7.66 -10.42 28.62
N ALA A 222 -7.87 -10.64 29.92
CA ALA A 222 -6.86 -10.43 30.96
C ALA A 222 -5.66 -11.36 30.75
N ALA A 223 -5.89 -12.64 30.47
CA ALA A 223 -4.83 -13.60 30.16
C ALA A 223 -4.00 -13.19 28.92
N ARG A 224 -4.67 -12.78 27.83
CA ARG A 224 -4.00 -12.24 26.64
C ARG A 224 -3.13 -11.04 26.98
N GLN A 225 -3.65 -10.09 27.77
CA GLN A 225 -2.91 -8.91 28.20
C GLN A 225 -1.73 -9.24 29.11
N ALA A 226 -1.84 -10.26 29.97
CA ALA A 226 -0.73 -10.72 30.80
C ALA A 226 0.46 -11.26 29.98
N THR A 227 0.22 -11.74 28.75
CA THR A 227 1.30 -12.19 27.84
C THR A 227 1.95 -11.08 27.02
N ALA A 228 1.32 -9.89 26.97
CA ALA A 228 1.81 -8.72 26.23
C ALA A 228 3.30 -8.38 26.49
N PRO A 229 3.79 -8.29 27.76
CA PRO A 229 5.17 -7.89 28.01
C PRO A 229 6.19 -8.85 27.40
N TYR A 230 5.90 -10.15 27.33
CA TYR A 230 6.81 -11.13 26.72
C TYR A 230 6.92 -10.94 25.21
N TRP A 231 5.80 -10.72 24.51
CA TRP A 231 5.79 -10.45 23.08
C TRP A 231 6.46 -9.11 22.74
N ILE A 232 6.23 -8.08 23.56
CA ILE A 232 6.89 -6.78 23.42
C ILE A 232 8.39 -6.94 23.63
N ALA A 233 8.82 -7.61 24.70
CA ALA A 233 10.23 -7.84 25.00
C ALA A 233 10.93 -8.67 23.90
N ALA A 234 10.28 -9.72 23.40
CA ALA A 234 10.79 -10.53 22.29
C ALA A 234 10.94 -9.70 21.01
N SER A 235 9.95 -8.87 20.68
CA SER A 235 9.97 -8.00 19.50
C SER A 235 11.06 -6.94 19.60
N LEU A 236 11.19 -6.27 20.76
CA LEU A 236 12.23 -5.27 21.00
C LEU A 236 13.62 -5.91 20.96
N THR A 237 13.79 -7.07 21.58
CA THR A 237 15.07 -7.80 21.56
C THR A 237 15.45 -8.16 20.13
N LEU A 238 14.50 -8.67 19.32
CA LEU A 238 14.75 -8.97 17.92
C LEU A 238 15.12 -7.72 17.11
N LEU A 239 14.44 -6.59 17.34
CA LEU A 239 14.78 -5.33 16.70
C LEU A 239 16.20 -4.90 17.05
N PHE A 240 16.54 -4.80 18.34
CA PHE A 240 17.85 -4.32 18.76
C PHE A 240 18.98 -5.26 18.34
N VAL A 241 18.85 -6.55 18.62
CA VAL A 241 19.88 -7.55 18.29
C VAL A 241 19.97 -7.75 16.78
N GLY A 242 18.84 -7.82 16.09
CA GLY A 242 18.79 -7.97 14.63
C GLY A 242 19.41 -6.77 13.92
N ILE A 243 19.05 -5.54 14.29
CA ILE A 243 19.65 -4.33 13.71
C ILE A 243 21.14 -4.26 14.05
N ALA A 244 21.55 -4.51 15.30
CA ALA A 244 22.96 -4.51 15.70
C ALA A 244 23.76 -5.56 14.93
N ALA A 245 23.23 -6.76 14.74
CA ALA A 245 23.85 -7.81 13.93
C ALA A 245 24.00 -7.38 12.46
N ILE A 246 22.95 -6.83 11.84
CA ILE A 246 23.03 -6.35 10.46
C ILE A 246 24.06 -5.22 10.35
N VAL A 247 24.07 -4.27 11.29
CA VAL A 247 25.01 -3.15 11.27
C VAL A 247 26.45 -3.61 11.44
N THR A 248 26.73 -4.46 12.42
CA THR A 248 28.08 -4.95 12.69
C THR A 248 28.61 -5.86 11.58
N LEU A 249 27.81 -6.80 11.09
CA LEU A 249 28.21 -7.73 10.03
C LEU A 249 28.40 -7.03 8.67
N SER A 250 27.64 -5.95 8.42
CA SER A 250 27.80 -5.17 7.19
C SER A 250 28.94 -4.16 7.27
N ALA A 251 29.39 -3.75 8.46
CA ALA A 251 30.37 -2.67 8.67
C ALA A 251 31.64 -2.83 7.83
N ASN A 252 32.18 -4.04 7.73
CA ASN A 252 33.42 -4.33 6.99
C ASN A 252 33.31 -4.05 5.47
N HIS A 253 32.09 -3.99 4.93
CA HIS A 253 31.82 -3.78 3.51
C HIS A 253 31.32 -2.36 3.20
N ARG A 254 31.04 -1.55 4.23
CA ARG A 254 30.57 -0.17 4.05
C ARG A 254 31.74 0.73 3.69
N GLN A 255 31.46 1.75 2.88
CA GLN A 255 32.44 2.75 2.48
C GLN A 255 31.85 4.14 2.73
N PRO A 256 32.65 5.12 3.17
CA PRO A 256 32.22 6.50 3.11
C PRO A 256 31.96 6.88 1.64
N THR A 257 30.95 7.71 1.42
CA THR A 257 30.69 8.27 0.10
C THR A 257 31.92 9.06 -0.38
N PRO A 258 32.45 8.76 -1.59
CA PRO A 258 33.54 9.56 -2.15
C PRO A 258 33.09 11.02 -2.28
N ARG A 259 33.78 11.92 -1.58
CA ARG A 259 33.63 13.38 -1.74
C ARG A 259 34.59 13.85 -2.82
N ALA A 260 34.20 14.86 -3.59
CA ALA A 260 35.10 15.48 -4.56
C ALA A 260 36.20 16.24 -3.81
N ASP A 261 37.46 15.88 -4.04
CA ASP A 261 38.61 16.50 -3.37
C ASP A 261 38.91 17.90 -3.92
N ALA A 262 38.63 18.14 -5.21
CA ALA A 262 38.78 19.43 -5.88
C ALA A 262 37.85 19.53 -7.10
N LEU A 263 37.50 20.76 -7.49
CA LEU A 263 36.89 21.02 -8.79
C LEU A 263 37.95 20.82 -9.88
N LEU A 264 37.76 19.82 -10.73
CA LEU A 264 38.62 19.58 -11.88
C LEU A 264 37.99 20.24 -13.11
N TYR A 265 38.79 20.99 -13.87
CA TYR A 265 38.35 21.71 -15.07
C TYR A 265 38.46 20.87 -16.35
N GLU A 266 39.24 19.78 -16.28
CA GLU A 266 39.50 18.85 -17.38
C GLU A 266 39.19 17.42 -16.91
N PRO A 267 38.86 16.50 -17.85
CA PRO A 267 38.59 15.11 -17.52
C PRO A 267 39.83 14.47 -16.87
N PRO A 268 39.67 13.80 -15.70
CA PRO A 268 40.81 13.27 -14.94
C PRO A 268 41.53 12.10 -15.63
N SER A 269 40.85 11.41 -16.55
CA SER A 269 41.42 10.29 -17.29
C SER A 269 40.71 10.14 -18.66
N PRO A 270 41.33 9.45 -19.65
CA PRO A 270 40.75 9.26 -20.99
C PRO A 270 39.67 8.17 -21.02
N LEU A 271 38.96 7.93 -19.92
CA LEU A 271 37.95 6.89 -19.84
C LEU A 271 36.77 7.18 -20.79
N PRO A 272 36.20 6.17 -21.44
CA PRO A 272 35.01 6.36 -22.26
C PRO A 272 33.85 6.93 -21.39
N PRO A 273 33.17 7.99 -21.85
CA PRO A 273 32.04 8.61 -21.18
C PRO A 273 30.97 7.64 -20.63
N ALA A 274 30.70 6.53 -21.31
CA ALA A 274 29.75 5.51 -20.83
C ALA A 274 30.23 4.79 -19.55
N LEU A 275 31.53 4.49 -19.44
CA LEU A 275 32.12 3.87 -18.25
C LEU A 275 32.10 4.86 -17.07
N VAL A 276 32.28 6.15 -17.34
CA VAL A 276 32.19 7.22 -16.33
C VAL A 276 30.84 7.22 -15.63
N ASN A 277 29.74 6.96 -16.35
CA ASN A 277 28.40 6.87 -15.74
C ASN A 277 28.35 5.79 -14.64
N VAL A 278 28.90 4.60 -14.90
CA VAL A 278 28.93 3.50 -13.92
C VAL A 278 29.76 3.88 -12.70
N ILE A 279 30.93 4.49 -12.91
CA ILE A 279 31.84 4.89 -11.84
C ILE A 279 31.22 5.98 -10.94
N VAL A 280 30.64 7.02 -11.54
CA VAL A 280 30.03 8.15 -10.82
C VAL A 280 28.78 7.72 -10.06
N ASN A 281 28.04 6.74 -10.59
CA ASN A 281 26.88 6.10 -9.96
C ASN A 281 27.24 4.99 -8.97
N LEU A 282 28.47 5.00 -8.44
CA LEU A 282 28.93 4.07 -7.41
C LEU A 282 28.79 2.59 -7.84
N GLY A 283 29.02 2.31 -9.13
CA GLY A 283 29.04 0.95 -9.66
C GLY A 283 27.63 0.34 -9.66
N ALA A 284 26.60 1.19 -9.67
CA ALA A 284 25.28 0.77 -10.09
C ALA A 284 25.32 0.28 -11.55
N LYS A 285 24.32 -0.52 -11.95
CA LYS A 285 24.18 -0.92 -13.35
C LYS A 285 24.06 0.35 -14.24
N PRO A 286 24.55 0.29 -15.49
CA PRO A 286 24.48 1.42 -16.41
C PRO A 286 23.05 1.96 -16.56
N THR A 287 22.95 3.28 -16.63
CA THR A 287 21.67 3.98 -16.85
C THR A 287 21.53 4.40 -18.31
N TRP A 288 20.37 4.88 -18.73
CA TRP A 288 20.17 5.43 -20.08
C TRP A 288 21.19 6.53 -20.42
N ASP A 289 21.60 7.32 -19.43
CA ASP A 289 22.65 8.33 -19.55
C ASP A 289 24.00 7.75 -20.01
N ALA A 290 24.32 6.50 -19.65
CA ALA A 290 25.52 5.80 -20.14
C ALA A 290 25.42 5.50 -21.65
N ALA A 291 24.24 5.09 -22.11
CA ALA A 291 24.00 4.84 -23.53
C ALA A 291 24.05 6.15 -24.33
N LEU A 292 23.42 7.22 -23.83
CA LEU A 292 23.53 8.55 -24.45
C LEU A 292 24.98 9.01 -24.54
N ALA A 293 25.76 8.84 -23.48
CA ALA A 293 27.19 9.18 -23.47
C ALA A 293 27.96 8.47 -24.60
N ALA A 294 27.72 7.18 -24.80
CA ALA A 294 28.31 6.43 -25.91
C ALA A 294 27.74 6.84 -27.29
N ILE A 295 26.45 7.14 -27.41
CA ILE A 295 25.85 7.64 -28.67
C ILE A 295 26.56 8.93 -29.11
N PHE A 296 26.70 9.92 -28.20
CA PHE A 296 27.37 11.18 -28.54
C PHE A 296 28.87 11.01 -28.76
N GLN A 297 29.52 10.07 -28.08
CA GLN A 297 30.92 9.73 -28.35
C GLN A 297 31.10 9.18 -29.78
N LEU A 298 30.22 8.28 -30.22
CA LEU A 298 30.20 7.72 -31.58
C LEU A 298 29.85 8.79 -32.63
N ALA A 299 28.89 9.67 -32.34
CA ALA A 299 28.56 10.79 -33.22
C ALA A 299 29.76 11.73 -33.43
N ARG A 300 30.49 12.04 -32.35
CA ARG A 300 31.71 12.86 -32.41
C ARG A 300 32.84 12.18 -33.19
N ARG A 301 32.89 10.85 -33.22
CA ARG A 301 33.80 10.06 -34.07
C ARG A 301 33.35 9.97 -35.54
N GLY A 302 32.20 10.54 -35.90
CA GLY A 302 31.65 10.50 -37.26
C GLY A 302 30.95 9.20 -37.63
N VAL A 303 30.70 8.32 -36.65
CA VAL A 303 30.03 7.02 -36.85
C VAL A 303 28.53 7.20 -37.03
N LEU A 304 27.97 8.16 -36.30
CA LEU A 304 26.54 8.46 -36.25
C LEU A 304 26.28 9.92 -36.65
N THR A 305 25.17 10.15 -37.32
CA THR A 305 24.61 11.50 -37.53
C THR A 305 23.21 11.57 -36.95
N ILE A 306 22.81 12.76 -36.51
CA ILE A 306 21.47 13.01 -35.97
C ILE A 306 20.82 14.13 -36.77
N GLU A 307 19.67 13.83 -37.36
CA GLU A 307 18.93 14.74 -38.25
C GLU A 307 17.55 15.04 -37.67
N GLU A 308 17.08 16.28 -37.82
CA GLU A 308 15.71 16.67 -37.45
C GLU A 308 14.71 16.18 -38.51
N GLU A 309 13.66 15.47 -38.09
CA GLU A 309 12.66 14.91 -39.01
C GLU A 309 11.70 16.00 -39.55
N SER A 310 11.48 15.98 -40.86
CA SER A 310 10.73 16.99 -41.63
C SER A 310 9.23 17.05 -41.30
N GLN A 311 8.65 15.95 -40.81
CA GLN A 311 7.20 15.79 -40.63
C GLN A 311 6.70 16.35 -39.29
N ARG A 312 6.43 17.66 -39.25
CA ARG A 312 5.73 18.33 -38.15
C ARG A 312 4.26 17.88 -38.09
N LYS A 313 3.88 17.02 -37.14
CA LYS A 313 2.46 16.83 -36.76
C LYS A 313 2.09 17.87 -35.70
N TRP A 314 0.97 18.57 -35.88
CA TRP A 314 0.56 19.73 -35.06
C TRP A 314 0.43 19.45 -33.54
N TYR A 315 0.36 18.18 -33.14
CA TYR A 315 0.24 17.71 -31.76
C TYR A 315 1.51 16.99 -31.22
N ARG A 316 2.61 16.90 -32.00
CA ARG A 316 3.86 16.21 -31.61
C ARG A 316 5.03 17.18 -31.58
N SER A 317 5.91 17.03 -30.59
CA SER A 317 7.20 17.72 -30.52
C SER A 317 8.12 17.31 -31.68
N ARG A 318 9.17 18.11 -31.95
CA ARG A 318 10.25 17.77 -32.91
C ARG A 318 10.77 16.35 -32.62
N ASP A 319 10.86 15.52 -33.66
CA ASP A 319 11.46 14.19 -33.59
C ASP A 319 12.78 14.17 -34.37
N PHE A 320 13.64 13.21 -34.05
CA PHE A 320 15.00 13.14 -34.58
C PHE A 320 15.29 11.73 -35.07
N VAL A 321 16.09 11.63 -36.12
CA VAL A 321 16.51 10.37 -36.73
C VAL A 321 18.00 10.19 -36.51
N ILE A 322 18.41 9.02 -36.02
CA ILE A 322 19.80 8.63 -35.89
C ILE A 322 20.17 7.77 -37.09
N ASN A 323 21.18 8.20 -37.85
CA ASN A 323 21.68 7.50 -39.03
C ASN A 323 23.06 6.90 -38.75
N LEU A 324 23.26 5.65 -39.18
CA LEU A 324 24.56 4.98 -39.17
C LEU A 324 25.32 5.35 -40.45
N VAL A 325 26.40 6.12 -40.31
CA VAL A 325 27.17 6.65 -41.45
C VAL A 325 28.27 5.68 -41.87
N GLN A 326 28.97 5.09 -40.90
CA GLN A 326 30.07 4.16 -41.12
C GLN A 326 30.02 3.04 -40.08
N GLU A 327 30.48 1.85 -40.46
CA GLU A 327 30.77 0.75 -39.52
C GLU A 327 32.28 0.75 -39.24
N PRO A 328 32.75 1.49 -38.23
CA PRO A 328 34.16 1.52 -37.87
C PRO A 328 34.64 0.15 -37.39
N THR A 329 35.89 -0.18 -37.71
CA THR A 329 36.54 -1.43 -37.32
C THR A 329 37.14 -1.39 -35.91
N ASP A 330 37.25 -0.21 -35.30
CA ASP A 330 37.88 0.07 -34.00
C ASP A 330 36.86 0.41 -32.89
N LEU A 331 35.78 -0.37 -32.79
CA LEU A 331 34.74 -0.17 -31.77
C LEU A 331 35.08 -0.89 -30.46
N LEU A 332 34.86 -0.18 -29.33
CA LEU A 332 34.88 -0.79 -28.01
C LEU A 332 33.73 -1.83 -27.88
N PRO A 333 33.89 -2.88 -27.06
CA PRO A 333 32.88 -3.93 -26.95
C PRO A 333 31.47 -3.39 -26.60
N HIS A 334 31.36 -2.45 -25.67
CA HIS A 334 30.08 -1.81 -25.34
C HIS A 334 29.52 -0.94 -26.48
N GLU A 335 30.37 -0.31 -27.30
CA GLU A 335 29.94 0.47 -28.47
C GLU A 335 29.34 -0.45 -29.54
N GLN A 336 29.91 -1.64 -29.75
CA GLN A 336 29.36 -2.64 -30.67
C GLN A 336 27.96 -3.10 -30.23
N GLN A 337 27.79 -3.39 -28.93
CA GLN A 337 26.49 -3.78 -28.39
C GLN A 337 25.47 -2.64 -28.41
N LEU A 338 25.93 -1.39 -28.27
CA LEU A 338 25.07 -0.22 -28.42
C LEU A 338 24.58 -0.05 -29.86
N LEU A 339 25.43 -0.22 -30.86
CA LEU A 339 25.01 -0.21 -32.26
C LEU A 339 24.01 -1.33 -32.55
N ALA A 340 24.25 -2.54 -32.01
CA ALA A 340 23.30 -3.64 -32.12
C ALA A 340 21.96 -3.36 -31.42
N LEU A 341 21.99 -2.66 -30.28
CA LEU A 341 20.79 -2.21 -29.56
C LEU A 341 19.97 -1.21 -30.41
N ILE A 342 20.65 -0.23 -31.01
CA ILE A 342 20.02 0.87 -31.75
C ILE A 342 19.55 0.42 -33.13
N PHE A 343 20.40 -0.25 -33.91
CA PHE A 343 20.19 -0.46 -35.34
C PHE A 343 19.72 -1.86 -35.72
N MET A 344 19.90 -2.86 -34.85
CA MET A 344 19.45 -4.21 -35.15
C MET A 344 17.99 -4.40 -34.74
N ASP A 345 17.18 -5.03 -35.58
CA ASP A 345 15.80 -5.45 -35.27
C ASP A 345 15.59 -6.92 -35.66
N ARG A 346 14.41 -7.50 -35.40
CA ARG A 346 14.04 -8.87 -35.82
C ARG A 346 14.15 -9.07 -37.34
N LYS A 347 14.05 -8.00 -38.12
CA LYS A 347 14.11 -8.01 -39.59
C LYS A 347 15.51 -7.75 -40.16
N GLY A 348 16.53 -7.54 -39.33
CA GLY A 348 17.91 -7.26 -39.75
C GLY A 348 18.43 -5.89 -39.32
N LEU A 349 19.53 -5.44 -39.94
CA LEU A 349 20.18 -4.15 -39.70
C LEU A 349 19.39 -3.01 -40.36
N GLN A 350 19.00 -2.01 -39.59
CA GLN A 350 18.46 -0.75 -40.08
C GLN A 350 19.55 0.31 -40.07
N ARG A 351 19.62 1.16 -41.11
CA ARG A 351 20.61 2.24 -41.17
C ARG A 351 20.12 3.55 -40.54
N SER A 352 18.84 3.63 -40.20
CA SER A 352 18.17 4.84 -39.74
C SER A 352 17.10 4.45 -38.73
N VAL A 353 17.09 5.08 -37.56
CA VAL A 353 16.18 4.76 -36.44
C VAL A 353 15.72 6.05 -35.77
N MET A 354 14.43 6.14 -35.45
CA MET A 354 13.89 7.31 -34.74
C MET A 354 14.36 7.31 -33.29
N LEU A 355 14.74 8.49 -32.80
CA LEU A 355 15.14 8.71 -31.41
C LEU A 355 14.01 8.34 -30.44
N SER A 356 12.76 8.59 -30.83
CA SER A 356 11.56 8.22 -30.08
C SER A 356 11.37 6.70 -29.91
N ASP A 357 11.89 5.88 -30.83
CA ASP A 357 11.81 4.43 -30.77
C ASP A 357 12.85 3.82 -29.81
N LEU A 358 13.86 4.59 -29.41
CA LEU A 358 14.88 4.11 -28.48
C LEU A 358 14.29 3.74 -27.11
N SER A 359 13.22 4.40 -26.66
CA SER A 359 12.59 4.10 -25.36
C SER A 359 12.09 2.65 -25.27
N GLN A 360 11.57 2.12 -26.38
CA GLN A 360 11.10 0.74 -26.46
C GLN A 360 12.27 -0.26 -26.42
N ARG A 361 13.45 0.15 -26.89
CA ARG A 361 14.65 -0.68 -26.94
C ARG A 361 15.34 -0.79 -25.57
N VAL A 362 15.16 0.17 -24.66
CA VAL A 362 15.69 0.13 -23.28
C VAL A 362 15.10 -1.01 -22.46
N SER A 363 13.91 -1.51 -22.80
CA SER A 363 13.29 -2.67 -22.13
C SER A 363 13.60 -4.02 -22.78
N SER A 364 14.48 -4.05 -23.79
CA SER A 364 14.77 -5.26 -24.57
C SER A 364 15.90 -6.09 -23.96
N ARG A 365 15.97 -7.38 -24.31
CA ARG A 365 17.12 -8.25 -23.95
C ARG A 365 18.46 -7.69 -24.43
N ARG A 366 18.48 -6.88 -25.50
CA ARG A 366 19.71 -6.23 -25.98
C ARG A 366 20.20 -5.13 -25.03
N TRP A 367 19.31 -4.49 -24.28
CA TRP A 367 19.70 -3.56 -23.23
C TRP A 367 20.47 -4.27 -22.12
N GLU A 368 20.05 -5.48 -21.74
CA GLU A 368 20.79 -6.30 -20.77
C GLU A 368 22.17 -6.66 -21.29
N VAL A 369 22.28 -7.10 -22.55
CA VAL A 369 23.57 -7.43 -23.18
C VAL A 369 24.50 -6.20 -23.20
N PHE A 370 24.01 -5.04 -23.64
CA PHE A 370 24.78 -3.79 -23.60
C PHE A 370 25.22 -3.43 -22.18
N SER A 371 24.28 -3.47 -21.23
CA SER A 371 24.53 -3.10 -19.83
C SER A 371 25.54 -4.03 -19.17
N ASP A 372 25.42 -5.34 -19.38
CA ASP A 372 26.33 -6.33 -18.80
C ASP A 372 27.71 -6.28 -19.48
N THR A 373 27.79 -5.98 -20.77
CA THR A 373 29.07 -5.78 -21.47
C THR A 373 29.79 -4.54 -20.96
N LEU A 374 29.09 -3.40 -20.86
CA LEU A 374 29.64 -2.18 -20.29
C LEU A 374 30.06 -2.36 -18.83
N TYR A 375 29.24 -3.03 -18.03
CA TYR A 375 29.57 -3.33 -16.63
C TYR A 375 30.77 -4.27 -16.51
N GLY A 376 30.88 -5.26 -17.41
CA GLY A 376 32.03 -6.16 -17.52
C GLY A 376 33.33 -5.46 -17.93
N GLU A 377 33.28 -4.43 -18.78
CA GLU A 377 34.46 -3.61 -19.08
C GLU A 377 34.94 -2.82 -17.86
N VAL A 378 34.02 -2.27 -17.06
CA VAL A 378 34.37 -1.58 -15.80
C VAL A 378 34.96 -2.55 -14.78
N GLU A 379 34.48 -3.80 -14.76
CA GLU A 379 35.05 -4.89 -13.95
C GLU A 379 36.45 -5.29 -14.43
N ALA A 380 36.63 -5.49 -15.74
CA ALA A 380 37.91 -5.84 -16.35
C ALA A 380 38.97 -4.74 -16.17
N ALA A 381 38.55 -3.48 -16.09
CA ALA A 381 39.41 -2.34 -15.75
C ALA A 381 39.81 -2.27 -14.27
N GLY A 382 39.32 -3.19 -13.41
CA GLY A 382 39.68 -3.25 -11.99
C GLY A 382 38.94 -2.24 -11.11
N PHE A 383 37.93 -1.54 -11.64
CA PHE A 383 37.17 -0.54 -10.87
C PHE A 383 36.06 -1.14 -10.01
N LEU A 384 35.73 -2.42 -10.19
CA LEU A 384 34.75 -3.17 -9.39
C LEU A 384 35.43 -4.26 -8.56
N GLU A 385 34.88 -4.55 -7.38
CA GLU A 385 35.40 -5.58 -6.47
C GLU A 385 34.38 -6.70 -6.25
N ALA A 386 34.71 -7.93 -6.66
CA ALA A 386 33.80 -9.08 -6.63
C ALA A 386 33.29 -9.41 -5.20
N SER A 387 34.15 -9.26 -4.18
CA SER A 387 33.81 -9.46 -2.76
C SER A 387 32.64 -8.56 -2.33
N ARG A 388 32.63 -7.29 -2.77
CA ARG A 388 31.59 -6.30 -2.46
C ARG A 388 30.32 -6.53 -3.24
N GLN A 389 30.42 -6.95 -4.50
CA GLN A 389 29.26 -7.36 -5.28
C GLN A 389 28.54 -8.54 -4.61
N GLN A 390 29.30 -9.54 -4.14
CA GLN A 390 28.75 -10.68 -3.39
C GLN A 390 28.13 -10.24 -2.07
N ALA A 391 28.80 -9.37 -1.30
CA ALA A 391 28.26 -8.82 -0.06
C ALA A 391 26.93 -8.09 -0.29
N ARG A 392 26.85 -7.24 -1.32
CA ARG A 392 25.64 -6.52 -1.71
C ARG A 392 24.49 -7.48 -2.06
N ARG A 393 24.77 -8.52 -2.86
CA ARG A 393 23.77 -9.55 -3.23
C ARG A 393 23.29 -10.34 -2.01
N ARG A 394 24.18 -10.71 -1.10
CA ARG A 394 23.84 -11.41 0.16
C ARG A 394 22.91 -10.55 1.00
N TRP A 395 23.23 -9.28 1.25
CA TRP A 395 22.39 -8.40 2.05
C TRP A 395 21.03 -8.10 1.39
N LEU A 396 20.98 -7.98 0.06
CA LEU A 396 19.72 -7.92 -0.69
C LEU A 396 18.88 -9.19 -0.43
N ALA A 397 19.47 -10.37 -0.60
CA ALA A 397 18.77 -11.64 -0.36
C ALA A 397 18.32 -11.77 1.10
N THR A 398 19.17 -11.46 2.07
CA THR A 398 18.84 -11.48 3.50
C THR A 398 17.66 -10.56 3.81
N GLY A 399 17.64 -9.34 3.28
CA GLY A 399 16.53 -8.40 3.47
C GLY A 399 15.20 -8.95 2.93
N PHE A 400 15.20 -9.45 1.69
CA PHE A 400 14.00 -10.05 1.08
C PHE A 400 13.53 -11.31 1.81
N ILE A 401 14.46 -12.19 2.22
CA ILE A 401 14.13 -13.40 2.97
C ILE A 401 13.50 -13.04 4.32
N LEU A 402 14.05 -12.07 5.06
CA LEU A 402 13.48 -11.64 6.34
C LEU A 402 12.08 -11.04 6.18
N ILE A 403 11.86 -10.21 5.16
CA ILE A 403 10.53 -9.68 4.87
C ILE A 403 9.55 -10.82 4.57
N LEU A 404 9.96 -11.77 3.72
CA LEU A 404 9.13 -12.93 3.37
C LEU A 404 8.80 -13.77 4.61
N VAL A 405 9.80 -14.07 5.45
CA VAL A 405 9.60 -14.81 6.71
C VAL A 405 8.65 -14.06 7.63
N GLY A 406 8.83 -12.76 7.82
CA GLY A 406 7.94 -11.94 8.62
C GLY A 406 6.49 -11.97 8.13
N LEU A 407 6.28 -11.89 6.81
CA LEU A 407 4.95 -12.02 6.19
C LEU A 407 4.35 -13.42 6.37
N VAL A 408 5.16 -14.47 6.23
CA VAL A 408 4.71 -15.86 6.46
C VAL A 408 4.31 -16.09 7.91
N LEU A 409 4.98 -15.44 8.88
CA LEU A 409 4.64 -15.53 10.31
C LEU A 409 3.30 -14.87 10.68
N VAL A 410 2.74 -14.00 9.84
CA VAL A 410 1.42 -13.38 10.06
C VAL A 410 0.31 -14.44 10.04
N VAL A 411 0.38 -15.42 9.14
CA VAL A 411 -0.64 -16.45 8.98
C VAL A 411 -0.82 -17.29 10.26
N PRO A 412 0.22 -17.94 10.83
CA PRO A 412 0.06 -18.67 12.09
C PRO A 412 -0.23 -17.75 13.27
N ALA A 413 0.24 -16.49 13.27
CA ALA A 413 -0.13 -15.52 14.30
C ALA A 413 -1.64 -15.28 14.36
N ILE A 414 -2.31 -15.18 13.20
CA ILE A 414 -3.76 -15.00 13.12
C ILE A 414 -4.50 -16.33 13.34
N LEU A 415 -4.13 -17.38 12.63
CA LEU A 415 -4.91 -18.62 12.61
C LEU A 415 -4.74 -19.51 13.84
N LEU A 416 -3.57 -19.48 14.50
CA LEU A 416 -3.23 -20.41 15.57
C LEU A 416 -3.04 -19.72 16.93
N LEU A 417 -2.62 -18.45 16.94
CA LEU A 417 -2.23 -17.75 18.17
C LEU A 417 -3.23 -16.69 18.62
N TYR A 418 -4.14 -16.24 17.75
CA TYR A 418 -5.07 -15.14 18.05
C TYR A 418 -5.97 -15.42 19.25
N ASP A 419 -6.52 -16.62 19.37
CA ASP A 419 -7.44 -16.96 20.46
C ASP A 419 -6.77 -16.89 21.84
N ASN A 420 -5.48 -17.21 21.92
CA ASN A 420 -4.74 -17.27 23.18
C ASN A 420 -3.95 -15.99 23.49
N TYR A 421 -3.44 -15.31 22.46
CA TYR A 421 -2.50 -14.20 22.60
C TYR A 421 -3.00 -12.90 21.94
N GLY A 422 -4.16 -12.92 21.28
CA GLY A 422 -4.67 -11.76 20.54
C GLY A 422 -3.71 -11.31 19.44
N LEU A 423 -3.53 -9.99 19.32
CA LEU A 423 -2.70 -9.38 18.26
C LEU A 423 -1.21 -9.28 18.62
N TRP A 424 -0.80 -9.62 19.85
CA TRP A 424 0.59 -9.49 20.29
C TRP A 424 1.63 -10.23 19.43
N PRO A 425 1.37 -11.46 18.92
CA PRO A 425 2.30 -12.15 18.03
C PRO A 425 2.59 -11.42 16.71
N LEU A 426 1.67 -10.55 16.26
CA LEU A 426 1.88 -9.74 15.05
C LEU A 426 2.98 -8.69 15.23
N LEU A 427 3.22 -8.20 16.46
CA LEU A 427 4.34 -7.30 16.73
C LEU A 427 5.68 -8.01 16.46
N PHE A 428 5.77 -9.29 16.83
CA PHE A 428 6.97 -10.08 16.57
C PHE A 428 7.17 -10.31 15.07
N ALA A 429 6.13 -10.71 14.34
CA ALA A 429 6.19 -10.83 12.89
C ALA A 429 6.60 -9.49 12.22
N GLY A 430 6.01 -8.38 12.67
CA GLY A 430 6.35 -7.03 12.21
C GLY A 430 7.80 -6.64 12.48
N SER A 431 8.35 -7.03 13.64
CA SER A 431 9.76 -6.76 13.94
C SER A 431 10.73 -7.46 12.99
N VAL A 432 10.43 -8.71 12.57
CA VAL A 432 11.23 -9.42 11.54
C VAL A 432 11.22 -8.65 10.22
N VAL A 433 10.06 -8.13 9.81
CA VAL A 433 9.91 -7.33 8.58
C VAL A 433 10.74 -6.05 8.67
N ILE A 434 10.68 -5.33 9.79
CA ILE A 434 11.48 -4.11 10.01
C ILE A 434 12.98 -4.41 9.93
N VAL A 435 13.46 -5.48 10.56
CA VAL A 435 14.85 -5.92 10.47
C VAL A 435 15.25 -6.21 9.01
N GLY A 436 14.35 -6.83 8.23
CA GLY A 436 14.53 -7.04 6.79
C GLY A 436 14.65 -5.74 5.99
N PHE A 437 13.81 -4.74 6.27
CA PHE A 437 13.94 -3.41 5.65
C PHE A 437 15.25 -2.71 6.01
N VAL A 438 15.71 -2.82 7.26
CA VAL A 438 17.01 -2.28 7.67
C VAL A 438 18.15 -2.92 6.89
N ALA A 439 18.10 -4.24 6.65
CA ALA A 439 19.07 -4.91 5.78
C ALA A 439 19.06 -4.33 4.35
N LEU A 440 17.89 -4.05 3.78
CA LEU A 440 17.77 -3.43 2.44
C LEU A 440 18.31 -1.99 2.40
N ILE A 441 18.07 -1.19 3.44
CA ILE A 441 18.63 0.17 3.54
C ILE A 441 20.16 0.12 3.55
N ILE A 442 20.73 -0.85 4.25
CA ILE A 442 22.19 -1.02 4.38
C ILE A 442 22.85 -1.36 3.04
N VAL A 443 22.16 -2.03 2.12
CA VAL A 443 22.64 -2.28 0.75
C VAL A 443 23.05 -0.96 0.05
N GLY A 444 22.35 0.14 0.31
CA GLY A 444 22.67 1.46 -0.25
C GLY A 444 24.01 2.06 0.23
N THR A 445 24.62 1.47 1.26
CA THR A 445 25.92 1.90 1.81
C THR A 445 27.09 1.02 1.36
N ILE A 446 26.80 -0.07 0.63
CA ILE A 446 27.80 -1.03 0.12
C ILE A 446 27.95 -0.80 -1.38
N TYR A 447 29.01 -0.07 -1.75
CA TYR A 447 29.31 0.22 -3.15
C TYR A 447 30.18 -0.89 -3.77
N PRO A 448 29.80 -1.44 -4.94
CA PRO A 448 30.57 -2.49 -5.62
C PRO A 448 31.92 -2.02 -6.19
N LEU A 449 32.29 -0.73 -6.13
CA LEU A 449 33.60 -0.27 -6.60
C LEU A 449 34.75 -0.77 -5.73
N SER A 450 35.91 -0.94 -6.36
CA SER A 450 37.21 -1.10 -5.70
C SER A 450 37.70 0.22 -5.08
N ARG A 451 38.78 0.18 -4.29
CA ARG A 451 39.38 1.41 -3.71
C ARG A 451 39.85 2.38 -4.81
N GLN A 452 40.43 1.86 -5.89
CA GLN A 452 40.84 2.66 -7.05
C GLN A 452 39.62 3.25 -7.77
N GLY A 453 38.57 2.45 -7.96
CA GLY A 453 37.31 2.93 -8.52
C GLY A 453 36.69 4.07 -7.72
N LEU A 454 36.71 3.99 -6.38
CA LEU A 454 36.17 5.05 -5.51
C LEU A 454 36.98 6.35 -5.59
N ALA A 455 38.31 6.27 -5.64
CA ALA A 455 39.17 7.43 -5.85
C ALA A 455 38.88 8.09 -7.21
N LEU A 456 38.71 7.27 -8.25
CA LEU A 456 38.37 7.75 -9.57
C LEU A 456 36.96 8.37 -9.62
N ALA A 457 35.99 7.78 -8.90
CA ALA A 457 34.65 8.34 -8.76
C ALA A 457 34.66 9.71 -8.06
N ALA A 458 35.52 9.93 -7.06
CA ALA A 458 35.69 11.23 -6.43
C ALA A 458 36.19 12.30 -7.43
N GLN A 459 37.18 11.95 -8.26
CA GLN A 459 37.72 12.85 -9.29
C GLN A 459 36.68 13.16 -10.37
N TRP A 460 35.98 12.15 -10.90
CA TRP A 460 34.91 12.35 -11.88
C TRP A 460 33.72 13.13 -11.31
N ARG A 461 33.42 12.99 -10.02
CA ARG A 461 32.45 13.87 -9.35
C ARG A 461 32.92 15.30 -9.29
N GLY A 462 34.19 15.57 -9.00
CA GLY A 462 34.75 16.92 -9.04
C GLY A 462 34.59 17.58 -10.41
N PHE A 463 34.87 16.84 -11.49
CA PHE A 463 34.65 17.31 -12.86
C PHE A 463 33.15 17.50 -13.19
N GLY A 464 32.30 16.54 -12.80
CA GLY A 464 30.85 16.64 -12.99
C GLY A 464 30.22 17.80 -12.22
N ASP A 465 30.70 18.08 -11.02
CA ASP A 465 30.30 19.24 -10.20
C ASP A 465 30.72 20.55 -10.84
N TYR A 466 31.91 20.61 -11.46
CA TYR A 466 32.32 21.74 -12.27
C TYR A 466 31.35 21.97 -13.45
N LEU A 467 31.05 20.94 -14.25
CA LEU A 467 30.10 21.08 -15.37
C LEU A 467 28.71 21.52 -14.90
N LYS A 468 28.22 20.97 -13.77
CA LYS A 468 26.95 21.38 -13.15
C LYS A 468 26.97 22.84 -12.70
N ARG A 469 28.06 23.31 -12.10
CA ARG A 469 28.24 24.72 -11.70
C ARG A 469 28.29 25.65 -12.90
N VAL A 470 29.00 25.29 -13.97
CA VAL A 470 29.04 26.09 -15.21
C VAL A 470 27.63 26.33 -15.76
N VAL A 471 26.80 25.28 -15.79
CA VAL A 471 25.41 25.35 -16.25
C VAL A 471 24.53 26.18 -15.30
N ARG A 472 24.70 26.00 -13.98
CA ARG A 472 23.87 26.65 -12.95
C ARG A 472 24.23 28.13 -12.75
N ASP A 473 25.51 28.41 -12.54
CA ASP A 473 26.03 29.73 -12.14
C ASP A 473 26.33 30.60 -13.39
N LYS A 474 26.16 30.03 -14.60
CA LYS A 474 26.36 30.67 -15.91
C LYS A 474 27.75 31.33 -16.10
N ALA A 475 28.73 30.86 -15.34
CA ALA A 475 30.11 31.34 -15.35
C ALA A 475 31.03 30.15 -15.66
N GLY A 476 31.70 30.19 -16.80
CA GLY A 476 32.61 29.16 -17.26
C GLY A 476 33.25 29.53 -18.61
N PRO A 477 34.39 28.91 -18.97
CA PRO A 477 35.12 29.22 -20.18
C PRO A 477 34.25 29.01 -21.44
N THR A 478 34.16 30.06 -22.27
CA THR A 478 33.43 30.08 -23.55
C THR A 478 34.34 29.71 -24.72
N ARG A 479 35.23 28.73 -24.53
CA ARG A 479 36.10 28.25 -25.62
C ARG A 479 35.29 27.32 -26.51
N GLY A 480 35.42 27.48 -27.83
CA GLY A 480 34.48 26.91 -28.79
C GLY A 480 34.58 25.40 -29.04
N ASP A 481 35.65 24.79 -28.56
CA ASP A 481 35.94 23.36 -28.55
C ASP A 481 35.30 22.62 -27.37
N ILE A 482 35.00 23.32 -26.28
CA ILE A 482 34.50 22.74 -25.02
C ILE A 482 33.10 22.14 -25.18
N PHE A 483 32.24 22.76 -26.01
CA PHE A 483 30.85 22.35 -26.15
C PHE A 483 30.69 20.91 -26.63
N ASP A 484 31.27 20.59 -27.78
CA ASP A 484 31.22 19.26 -28.41
C ASP A 484 32.16 18.26 -27.70
N HIS A 485 33.30 18.75 -27.20
CA HIS A 485 34.26 17.90 -26.50
C HIS A 485 33.71 17.33 -25.18
N TYR A 486 32.95 18.11 -24.40
CA TYR A 486 32.36 17.66 -23.14
C TYR A 486 30.92 17.16 -23.22
N LEU A 487 30.28 17.22 -24.39
CA LEU A 487 28.91 16.75 -24.58
C LEU A 487 28.70 15.28 -24.16
N PRO A 488 29.57 14.31 -24.53
CA PRO A 488 29.42 12.93 -24.09
C PRO A 488 29.49 12.77 -22.57
N TYR A 489 30.32 13.56 -21.89
CA TYR A 489 30.41 13.55 -20.43
C TYR A 489 29.20 14.25 -19.80
N ALA A 490 28.69 15.34 -20.38
CA ALA A 490 27.45 15.96 -19.93
C ALA A 490 26.25 14.99 -20.00
N ALA A 491 26.22 14.10 -21.00
CA ALA A 491 25.28 12.99 -21.07
C ALA A 491 25.49 11.99 -19.93
N SER A 492 26.73 11.55 -19.66
CA SER A 492 27.00 10.58 -18.59
C SER A 492 26.64 11.07 -17.20
N PHE A 493 26.66 12.40 -16.97
CA PHE A 493 26.24 13.05 -15.73
C PHE A 493 24.73 13.41 -15.67
N GLY A 494 23.95 13.12 -16.72
CA GLY A 494 22.51 13.42 -16.78
C GLY A 494 22.18 14.91 -16.93
N ILE A 495 23.12 15.73 -17.43
CA ILE A 495 22.96 17.19 -17.58
C ILE A 495 22.90 17.66 -19.04
N LEU A 496 22.74 16.74 -19.99
CA LEU A 496 22.77 16.98 -21.44
C LEU A 496 21.89 18.15 -21.89
N ALA A 497 20.60 18.13 -21.55
CA ALA A 497 19.64 19.18 -21.94
C ALA A 497 19.99 20.54 -21.31
N SER A 498 20.45 20.53 -20.06
CA SER A 498 20.84 21.76 -19.33
C SER A 498 22.14 22.35 -19.90
N TRP A 499 23.09 21.49 -20.30
CA TRP A 499 24.32 21.87 -21.00
C TRP A 499 24.02 22.54 -22.34
N ALA A 500 23.16 21.94 -23.17
CA ALA A 500 22.73 22.53 -24.44
C ALA A 500 22.06 23.91 -24.24
N ARG A 501 21.14 24.03 -23.26
CA ARG A 501 20.44 25.30 -22.95
C ARG A 501 21.40 26.40 -22.48
N TYR A 502 22.46 26.05 -21.76
CA TYR A 502 23.45 27.01 -21.29
C TYR A 502 24.16 27.70 -22.47
N PHE A 503 24.63 26.92 -23.46
CA PHE A 503 25.31 27.47 -24.64
C PHE A 503 24.35 28.25 -25.55
N GLN A 504 23.09 27.79 -25.71
CA GLN A 504 22.08 28.55 -26.45
C GLN A 504 21.87 29.95 -25.85
N LYS A 505 21.75 30.05 -24.52
CA LYS A 505 21.57 31.34 -23.82
C LYS A 505 22.79 32.27 -23.91
N LYS A 506 23.98 31.73 -24.14
CA LYS A 506 25.21 32.52 -24.35
C LYS A 506 25.41 32.96 -25.80
N GLY A 507 24.43 32.72 -26.67
CA GLY A 507 24.49 33.11 -28.08
C GLY A 507 25.37 32.18 -28.94
N TRP A 508 25.57 30.93 -28.49
CA TRP A 508 26.32 29.95 -29.26
C TRP A 508 25.55 29.48 -30.49
N THR A 509 26.17 29.57 -31.67
CA THR A 509 25.54 29.27 -32.97
C THR A 509 26.24 28.18 -33.77
N LYS A 510 27.43 27.73 -33.36
CA LYS A 510 28.15 26.64 -34.04
C LYS A 510 27.61 25.27 -33.61
N LEU A 511 26.88 24.62 -34.51
CA LEU A 511 26.43 23.25 -34.34
C LEU A 511 27.57 22.25 -34.58
N PRO A 512 27.57 21.10 -33.88
CA PRO A 512 28.50 20.02 -34.19
C PRO A 512 28.29 19.48 -35.61
N PRO A 513 29.36 19.03 -36.31
CA PRO A 513 29.28 18.61 -37.72
C PRO A 513 28.40 17.36 -37.93
N TRP A 514 28.18 16.56 -36.89
CA TRP A 514 27.36 15.36 -36.91
C TRP A 514 25.85 15.64 -36.72
N PHE A 515 25.45 16.88 -36.41
CA PHE A 515 24.06 17.28 -36.20
C PHE A 515 23.54 18.15 -37.34
N HIS A 516 22.41 17.76 -37.93
CA HIS A 516 21.76 18.49 -39.02
C HIS A 516 20.36 18.95 -38.62
N ALA A 517 20.20 20.26 -38.46
CA ALA A 517 18.89 20.89 -38.26
C ALA A 517 18.21 21.17 -39.60
N LEU A 518 16.87 21.15 -39.64
CA LEU A 518 16.12 21.50 -40.86
C LEU A 518 16.22 22.99 -41.20
N THR A 519 16.61 23.82 -40.23
CA THR A 519 16.69 25.28 -40.38
C THR A 519 18.10 25.71 -40.74
N THR A 520 18.26 26.56 -41.76
CA THR A 520 19.54 27.20 -42.11
C THR A 520 19.84 28.43 -41.25
N VAL A 521 18.90 28.86 -40.38
CA VAL A 521 19.07 29.98 -39.44
C VAL A 521 19.88 29.51 -38.22
N PRO A 522 21.06 30.10 -37.93
CA PRO A 522 21.97 29.60 -36.89
C PRO A 522 21.38 29.56 -35.47
N ASN A 523 20.51 30.52 -35.13
CA ASN A 523 19.88 30.61 -33.81
C ASN A 523 18.78 29.54 -33.61
N ASP A 524 18.06 29.19 -34.68
CA ASP A 524 17.04 28.14 -34.67
C ASP A 524 17.67 26.74 -34.68
N GLY A 525 18.85 26.60 -35.31
CA GLY A 525 19.64 25.37 -35.28
C GLY A 525 20.04 24.95 -33.86
N MET A 526 20.52 25.88 -33.04
CA MET A 526 20.83 25.59 -31.62
C MET A 526 19.58 25.27 -30.80
N ALA A 527 18.42 25.86 -31.14
CA ALA A 527 17.14 25.49 -30.53
C ALA A 527 16.71 24.06 -30.91
N ALA A 528 16.97 23.62 -32.14
CA ALA A 528 16.76 22.24 -32.57
C ALA A 528 17.68 21.27 -31.80
N PHE A 529 18.94 21.65 -31.58
CA PHE A 529 19.88 20.86 -30.77
C PHE A 529 19.42 20.72 -29.31
N VAL A 530 18.93 21.79 -28.68
CA VAL A 530 18.36 21.75 -27.32
C VAL A 530 17.15 20.83 -27.26
N ALA A 531 16.30 20.85 -28.29
CA ALA A 531 15.15 19.94 -28.39
C ALA A 531 15.60 18.48 -28.53
N MET A 532 16.62 18.20 -29.34
CA MET A 532 17.22 16.86 -29.49
C MET A 532 17.77 16.35 -28.16
N ALA A 533 18.55 17.17 -27.46
CA ALA A 533 19.11 16.84 -26.15
C ALA A 533 18.01 16.51 -25.13
N ALA A 534 16.92 17.29 -25.09
CA ALA A 534 15.79 17.05 -24.21
C ALA A 534 15.01 15.77 -24.58
N ALA A 535 14.76 15.54 -25.87
CA ALA A 535 14.08 14.34 -26.36
C ALA A 535 14.89 13.07 -26.05
N SER A 536 16.21 13.14 -26.23
CA SER A 536 17.16 12.05 -25.95
C SER A 536 17.18 11.69 -24.47
N SER A 537 17.16 12.68 -23.56
CA SER A 537 17.08 12.40 -22.12
C SER A 537 15.72 11.85 -21.70
N ALA A 538 14.63 12.30 -22.32
CA ALA A 538 13.27 11.87 -21.98
C ALA A 538 12.96 10.43 -22.39
N SER A 539 13.59 9.91 -23.45
CA SER A 539 13.35 8.55 -23.95
C SER A 539 13.73 7.44 -22.96
N GLY A 540 14.51 7.72 -21.92
CA GLY A 540 14.90 6.76 -20.88
C GLY A 540 14.05 6.79 -19.59
N GLY A 541 13.14 7.74 -19.42
CA GLY A 541 12.48 8.04 -18.13
C GLY A 541 11.40 7.06 -17.64
N SER A 542 10.96 6.12 -18.47
CA SER A 542 9.78 5.28 -18.21
C SER A 542 10.00 4.14 -17.19
N ALA A 543 11.21 3.95 -16.66
CA ALA A 543 11.56 2.78 -15.84
C ALA A 543 11.59 3.01 -14.31
N ALA A 544 11.35 4.22 -13.81
CA ALA A 544 11.64 4.58 -12.41
C ALA A 544 10.43 4.78 -11.46
N GLY A 545 9.19 4.59 -11.93
CA GLY A 545 7.99 4.98 -11.18
C GLY A 545 7.09 3.82 -10.74
N ALA A 546 7.50 3.02 -9.76
CA ALA A 546 6.60 2.05 -9.12
C ALA A 546 7.08 1.62 -7.71
N ALA A 547 7.17 2.56 -6.77
CA ALA A 547 7.32 2.24 -5.36
C ALA A 547 6.82 3.40 -4.51
N GLY A 548 5.52 3.43 -4.18
CA GLY A 548 4.98 4.52 -3.39
C GLY A 548 3.50 4.38 -3.05
N GLY A 549 3.20 3.55 -2.05
CA GLY A 549 2.16 3.83 -1.05
C GLY A 549 0.71 3.55 -1.41
N ALA A 550 0.11 2.57 -0.72
CA ALA A 550 -1.24 2.70 -0.17
C ALA A 550 -1.38 1.75 1.02
N ALA A 551 -1.45 2.33 2.22
CA ALA A 551 -1.78 1.64 3.45
C ALA A 551 -3.27 1.80 3.75
N ALA A 552 -3.87 0.68 4.18
CA ALA A 552 -4.97 0.52 5.13
C ALA A 552 -6.30 1.27 4.93
N ALA A 553 -7.36 0.47 4.77
CA ALA A 553 -8.63 0.68 5.48
C ALA A 553 -9.25 -0.71 5.77
N GLY A 554 -9.28 -1.09 7.05
CA GLY A 554 -10.03 -2.23 7.55
C GLY A 554 -11.33 -1.74 8.17
N ALA A 555 -12.46 -2.33 7.79
CA ALA A 555 -13.75 -2.12 8.42
C ALA A 555 -13.99 -3.22 9.48
N ALA A 556 -14.40 -2.81 10.68
CA ALA A 556 -14.86 -3.69 11.75
C ALA A 556 -16.39 -3.88 11.63
N GLY A 557 -16.86 -5.09 11.90
CA GLY A 557 -18.26 -5.50 11.77
C GLY A 557 -19.16 -5.01 12.91
N GLY A 558 -20.45 -4.86 12.60
CA GLY A 558 -21.54 -4.58 13.52
C GLY A 558 -22.80 -5.33 13.07
N GLY A 559 -23.66 -5.70 14.01
CA GLY A 559 -24.86 -6.49 13.74
C GLY A 559 -25.97 -5.67 13.05
N ALA A 560 -26.53 -6.24 11.98
CA ALA A 560 -27.60 -5.66 11.18
C ALA A 560 -29.00 -6.24 11.48
N SER A 561 -30.05 -5.52 11.09
CA SER A 561 -31.38 -6.09 10.91
C SER A 561 -32.03 -5.54 9.64
N GLY A 562 -32.85 -6.35 8.98
CA GLY A 562 -33.52 -5.93 7.76
C GLY A 562 -34.57 -6.92 7.26
N ALA A 563 -35.21 -6.58 6.14
CA ALA A 563 -36.26 -7.38 5.50
C ALA A 563 -36.05 -7.43 3.98
N GLY A 564 -36.50 -8.50 3.33
CA GLY A 564 -36.36 -8.66 1.88
C GLY A 564 -37.39 -9.56 1.24
#